data_AF-A0A8B6GT29-F1
#
_entry.id   AF-A0A8B6GT29-F1
#
_cell.length_a   1.000
_cell.length_b   1.000
_cell.length_c   1.000
_cell.angle_alpha   90.00
_cell.angle_beta   90.00
_cell.angle_gamma   90.00
#
_symmetry.space_group_name_H-M   'P 1'
#
loop_
_entity.id
_entity.type
_entity.pdbx_description
1 polymer ?
#
loop_
_entity_poly.entity_id
_entity_poly.type
_entity_poly.pdbx_seq_one_letter_code
_entity_poly.pdbx_strand_id
1 'polypeptide(L)'
;MEEEPSTSCGKKRSFPKELLDKMDDTDAKLPRIAATPAVLNDNQKRYLVVGICLQSVISPALRKYVVPILTSLYEELTLREKIDTPTFSTHYQPTYTFLNYENINNNKATYGYQKAKYDYTVKSVVDLSKLFLQIHMTHYTGFDETCDLSALLGLIINIVGKFPTTVISYAKNVRGVRNEWAHSDFTKWDAVKYSDSFKLMTDLVKNLCLSSTEESQTLLEIEKWEINGTSSLNDTNEICRLLHVLVKSVKHIANESETEIKESHVISSFFAEVVGYSGKSTHTIK
;
A
#
# COMPACT_ATOMS: atom_id res chain seq x y z
N MET A 1 53.24 33.17 -4.55
CA MET A 1 51.84 33.28 -5.00
C MET A 1 51.69 32.22 -6.08
N GLU A 2 51.43 30.99 -5.65
CA GLU A 2 51.17 29.84 -6.51
C GLU A 2 50.03 29.08 -5.83
N GLU A 3 48.92 28.96 -6.54
CA GLU A 3 47.71 28.26 -6.09
C GLU A 3 47.89 26.75 -6.30
N GLU A 4 47.61 25.96 -5.25
CA GLU A 4 47.33 24.54 -5.40
C GLU A 4 45.83 24.28 -5.59
N PRO A 5 45.40 23.36 -6.47
CA PRO A 5 44.00 22.98 -6.59
C PRO A 5 43.62 21.90 -5.57
N SER A 6 42.65 22.23 -4.71
CA SER A 6 42.02 21.31 -3.77
C SER A 6 41.05 20.34 -4.46
N THR A 7 41.37 19.05 -4.50
CA THR A 7 40.40 17.98 -4.81
C THR A 7 39.76 17.45 -3.53
N SER A 8 38.54 17.91 -3.22
CA SER A 8 37.70 17.34 -2.16
C SER A 8 36.88 16.17 -2.73
N CYS A 9 37.34 14.95 -2.46
CA CYS A 9 36.66 13.70 -2.80
C CYS A 9 35.47 13.51 -1.84
N GLY A 10 34.26 13.48 -2.40
CA GLY A 10 33.01 13.25 -1.66
C GLY A 10 33.00 11.88 -0.98
N LYS A 11 32.73 11.87 0.33
CA LYS A 11 32.50 10.65 1.11
C LYS A 11 31.26 9.90 0.57
N LYS A 12 31.49 8.79 -0.13
CA LYS A 12 30.46 7.75 -0.38
C LYS A 12 29.98 7.24 0.98
N ARG A 13 28.72 7.50 1.34
CA ARG A 13 28.10 6.89 2.53
C ARG A 13 27.45 5.57 2.13
N SER A 14 27.84 4.51 2.84
CA SER A 14 27.38 3.14 2.65
C SER A 14 26.00 2.91 3.26
N PHE A 15 25.23 2.02 2.63
CA PHE A 15 23.91 1.59 3.09
C PHE A 15 23.95 0.93 4.49
N PRO A 16 22.84 0.94 5.25
CA PRO A 16 22.71 0.19 6.49
C PRO A 16 22.98 -1.31 6.29
N LYS A 17 23.82 -1.90 7.15
CA LYS A 17 24.31 -3.27 7.02
C LYS A 17 23.19 -4.33 7.02
N GLU A 18 22.09 -4.07 7.72
CA GLU A 18 20.91 -4.94 7.76
C GLU A 18 20.13 -4.99 6.42
N LEU A 19 20.26 -3.97 5.58
CA LEU A 19 19.73 -3.99 4.21
C LEU A 19 20.68 -4.76 3.29
N LEU A 20 22.01 -4.59 3.45
CA LEU A 20 23.03 -5.32 2.70
C LEU A 20 22.98 -6.84 2.95
N ASP A 21 22.82 -7.25 4.21
CA ASP A 21 22.77 -8.68 4.55
C ASP A 21 21.48 -9.37 4.00
N LYS A 22 20.38 -8.61 3.83
CA LYS A 22 19.17 -9.09 3.14
C LYS A 22 19.31 -9.10 1.61
N MET A 23 20.23 -8.31 1.06
CA MET A 23 20.54 -8.25 -0.38
C MET A 23 21.38 -9.47 -0.81
N ASP A 24 22.36 -9.89 -0.02
CA ASP A 24 23.25 -11.01 -0.34
C ASP A 24 22.54 -12.37 -0.35
N ASP A 25 21.58 -12.58 0.55
CA ASP A 25 20.79 -13.84 0.61
C ASP A 25 19.73 -13.94 -0.50
N THR A 26 19.45 -12.82 -1.19
CA THR A 26 18.45 -12.72 -2.26
C THR A 26 19.07 -12.89 -3.65
N ASP A 27 20.29 -12.38 -3.88
CA ASP A 27 21.01 -12.52 -5.15
C ASP A 27 21.38 -14.00 -5.46
N ALA A 28 21.46 -14.86 -4.44
CA ALA A 28 21.73 -16.29 -4.60
C ALA A 28 20.56 -17.11 -5.19
N LYS A 29 19.35 -16.55 -5.34
CA LYS A 29 18.15 -17.27 -5.78
C LYS A 29 17.55 -16.82 -7.12
N LEU A 30 18.13 -15.82 -7.81
CA LEU A 30 17.63 -15.38 -9.12
C LEU A 30 18.28 -16.18 -10.28
N PRO A 31 17.50 -16.82 -11.17
CA PRO A 31 18.05 -17.40 -12.39
C PRO A 31 18.66 -16.31 -13.27
N ARG A 32 19.91 -16.49 -13.71
CA ARG A 32 20.51 -15.66 -14.77
C ARG A 32 19.82 -15.97 -16.10
N ILE A 33 18.95 -15.09 -16.57
CA ILE A 33 18.33 -15.17 -17.90
C ILE A 33 18.92 -14.07 -18.79
N ALA A 34 19.38 -14.46 -19.98
CA ALA A 34 19.98 -13.61 -21.00
C ALA A 34 18.92 -12.92 -21.89
N ALA A 35 17.99 -12.20 -21.28
CA ALA A 35 17.09 -11.28 -21.99
C ALA A 35 17.62 -9.85 -21.80
N THR A 36 17.80 -9.11 -22.89
CA THR A 36 18.08 -7.67 -22.80
C THR A 36 16.90 -7.02 -22.07
N PRO A 37 17.11 -6.35 -20.93
CA PRO A 37 16.03 -5.73 -20.17
C PRO A 37 15.30 -4.73 -21.06
N ALA A 38 13.97 -4.82 -21.12
CA ALA A 38 13.19 -3.84 -21.86
C ALA A 38 13.47 -2.44 -21.27
N VAL A 39 14.01 -1.53 -22.08
CA VAL A 39 14.20 -0.15 -21.67
C VAL A 39 12.82 0.47 -21.46
N LEU A 40 12.47 0.74 -20.21
CA LEU A 40 11.22 1.38 -19.85
C LEU A 40 11.14 2.77 -20.50
N ASN A 41 9.99 3.11 -21.08
CA ASN A 41 9.73 4.49 -21.48
C ASN A 41 9.44 5.37 -20.25
N ASP A 42 9.47 6.69 -20.43
CA ASP A 42 9.32 7.63 -19.32
C ASP A 42 7.98 7.49 -18.57
N ASN A 43 6.90 7.19 -19.29
CA ASN A 43 5.59 7.03 -18.67
C ASN A 43 5.52 5.75 -17.82
N GLN A 44 6.11 4.66 -18.28
CA GLN A 44 6.24 3.42 -17.51
C GLN A 44 7.10 3.63 -16.25
N LYS A 45 8.20 4.40 -16.36
CA LYS A 45 9.02 4.77 -15.20
C LYS A 45 8.22 5.56 -14.18
N ARG A 46 7.49 6.60 -14.62
CA ARG A 46 6.64 7.43 -13.74
C ARG A 46 5.57 6.59 -13.05
N TYR A 47 4.89 5.72 -13.80
CA TYR A 47 3.92 4.76 -13.27
C TYR A 47 4.51 3.91 -12.14
N LEU A 48 5.70 3.32 -12.37
CA LEU A 48 6.36 2.47 -11.39
C LEU A 48 6.77 3.23 -10.15
N VAL A 49 7.40 4.40 -10.32
CA VAL A 49 7.86 5.24 -9.19
C VAL A 49 6.70 5.65 -8.30
N VAL A 50 5.56 6.05 -8.89
CA VAL A 50 4.37 6.38 -8.11
C VAL A 50 3.87 5.16 -7.33
N GLY A 51 3.80 3.99 -7.97
CA GLY A 51 3.43 2.74 -7.28
C GLY A 51 4.34 2.42 -6.10
N ILE A 52 5.65 2.54 -6.29
CA ILE A 52 6.65 2.29 -5.25
C ILE A 52 6.43 3.26 -4.09
N CYS A 53 6.27 4.56 -4.37
CA CYS A 53 6.04 5.57 -3.34
C CYS A 53 4.74 5.29 -2.57
N LEU A 54 3.64 4.98 -3.26
CA LEU A 54 2.37 4.60 -2.65
C LEU A 54 2.54 3.44 -1.66
N GLN A 55 3.26 2.39 -2.03
CA GLN A 55 3.36 1.18 -1.20
C GLN A 55 4.45 1.23 -0.13
N SER A 56 5.62 1.78 -0.45
CA SER A 56 6.79 1.76 0.44
C SER A 56 6.89 2.98 1.35
N VAL A 57 6.23 4.09 1.00
CA VAL A 57 6.29 5.35 1.77
C VAL A 57 4.92 5.68 2.36
N ILE A 58 3.88 5.74 1.52
CA ILE A 58 2.55 6.18 1.98
C ILE A 58 1.86 5.13 2.84
N SER A 59 1.83 3.85 2.44
CA SER A 59 1.18 2.80 3.24
C SER A 59 1.74 2.69 4.68
N PRO A 60 3.08 2.70 4.92
CA PRO A 60 3.61 2.72 6.28
C PRO A 60 3.23 3.98 7.08
N ALA A 61 3.26 5.16 6.46
CA ALA A 61 2.87 6.41 7.12
C ALA A 61 1.39 6.39 7.55
N LEU A 62 0.51 5.90 6.68
CA LEU A 62 -0.92 5.77 7.00
C LEU A 62 -1.17 4.72 8.07
N ARG A 63 -0.46 3.57 8.07
CA ARG A 63 -0.58 2.58 9.15
C ARG A 63 -0.27 3.19 10.51
N LYS A 64 0.84 3.93 10.63
CA LYS A 64 1.21 4.61 11.88
C LYS A 64 0.16 5.61 12.34
N TYR A 65 -0.49 6.31 11.40
CA TYR A 65 -1.54 7.27 11.71
C TYR A 65 -2.87 6.62 12.11
N VAL A 66 -3.32 5.61 11.35
CA VAL A 66 -4.66 5.01 11.48
C VAL A 66 -4.76 4.10 12.70
N VAL A 67 -3.72 3.32 13.00
CA VAL A 67 -3.77 2.28 14.05
C VAL A 67 -4.10 2.86 15.43
N PRO A 68 -3.43 3.92 15.94
CA PRO A 68 -3.75 4.48 17.24
C PRO A 68 -5.20 4.98 17.36
N ILE A 69 -5.73 5.59 16.29
CA ILE A 69 -7.11 6.10 16.23
C ILE A 69 -8.10 4.94 16.31
N LEU A 70 -7.85 3.86 15.56
CA LEU A 70 -8.68 2.66 15.59
C LEU A 70 -8.62 1.91 16.93
N THR A 71 -7.44 1.82 17.54
CA THR A 71 -7.28 1.22 18.86
C THR A 71 -8.10 1.96 19.90
N SER A 72 -8.00 3.30 19.92
CA SER A 72 -8.80 4.13 20.84
C SER A 72 -10.32 3.99 20.57
N LEU A 73 -10.72 3.94 19.29
CA LEU A 73 -12.13 3.71 18.93
C LEU A 73 -12.62 2.34 19.41
N TYR A 74 -11.81 1.29 19.25
CA TYR A 74 -12.15 -0.06 19.71
C TYR A 74 -12.36 -0.11 21.21
N GLU A 75 -11.45 0.50 21.98
CA GLU A 75 -11.56 0.60 23.44
C GLU A 75 -12.83 1.37 23.85
N GLU A 76 -13.11 2.51 23.22
CA GLU A 76 -14.31 3.33 23.47
C GLU A 76 -15.59 2.51 23.24
N LEU A 77 -15.70 1.85 22.09
CA LEU A 77 -16.89 1.07 21.72
C LEU A 77 -17.03 -0.20 22.54
N THR A 78 -15.92 -0.84 22.94
CA THR A 78 -15.94 -1.99 23.85
C THR A 78 -16.50 -1.56 25.22
N LEU A 79 -16.07 -0.41 25.72
CA LEU A 79 -16.53 0.10 27.01
C LEU A 79 -18.02 0.45 26.97
N ARG A 80 -18.43 1.23 25.98
CA ARG A 80 -19.76 1.86 25.91
C ARG A 80 -20.83 1.00 25.26
N GLU A 81 -20.48 0.35 24.16
CA GLU A 81 -21.43 -0.31 23.25
C GLU A 81 -21.33 -1.84 23.31
N LYS A 82 -20.38 -2.40 24.09
CA LYS A 82 -20.19 -3.84 24.30
C LYS A 82 -20.04 -4.62 22.99
N ILE A 83 -19.28 -4.06 22.05
CA ILE A 83 -19.03 -4.65 20.72
C ILE A 83 -18.29 -5.99 20.75
N ASP A 84 -17.72 -6.36 21.90
CA ASP A 84 -16.99 -7.60 22.18
C ASP A 84 -17.88 -8.72 22.74
N THR A 85 -19.14 -8.44 23.08
CA THR A 85 -20.14 -9.43 23.51
C THR A 85 -21.53 -9.24 22.89
N PRO A 86 -21.67 -8.85 21.60
CA PRO A 86 -22.96 -8.53 21.01
C PRO A 86 -23.73 -9.79 20.59
N THR A 87 -25.05 -9.61 20.48
CA THR A 87 -25.97 -10.56 19.85
C THR A 87 -26.55 -9.96 18.57
N PHE A 88 -27.28 -10.74 17.76
CA PHE A 88 -27.99 -10.21 16.60
C PHE A 88 -28.90 -9.01 16.95
N SER A 89 -29.53 -8.99 18.11
CA SER A 89 -30.41 -7.89 18.53
C SER A 89 -29.68 -6.71 19.19
N THR A 90 -28.42 -6.88 19.61
CA THR A 90 -27.70 -5.87 20.42
C THR A 90 -26.40 -5.40 19.78
N HIS A 91 -26.08 -5.86 18.57
CA HIS A 91 -24.89 -5.40 17.87
C HIS A 91 -24.94 -3.91 17.56
N TYR A 92 -23.76 -3.28 17.60
CA TYR A 92 -23.62 -1.86 17.41
C TYR A 92 -24.03 -1.44 15.99
N GLN A 93 -24.89 -0.42 15.91
CA GLN A 93 -25.39 0.15 14.67
C GLN A 93 -25.38 1.69 14.77
N PRO A 94 -24.32 2.36 14.31
CA PRO A 94 -24.26 3.81 14.31
C PRO A 94 -25.27 4.41 13.31
N THR A 95 -25.85 5.56 13.65
CA THR A 95 -26.95 6.19 12.90
C THR A 95 -26.61 6.53 11.44
N TYR A 96 -25.36 6.89 11.16
CA TYR A 96 -24.95 7.41 9.84
C TYR A 96 -23.91 6.56 9.13
N THR A 97 -23.56 5.39 9.68
CA THR A 97 -22.53 4.53 9.12
C THR A 97 -23.05 3.10 9.03
N PHE A 98 -23.00 2.53 7.83
CA PHE A 98 -23.29 1.12 7.66
C PHE A 98 -22.07 0.29 8.06
N LEU A 99 -22.25 -0.63 9.01
CA LEU A 99 -21.20 -1.55 9.44
C LEU A 99 -21.37 -2.91 8.77
N ASN A 100 -20.31 -3.38 8.12
CA ASN A 100 -20.32 -4.61 7.35
C ASN A 100 -19.86 -5.82 8.17
N TYR A 101 -20.77 -6.36 8.98
CA TYR A 101 -20.54 -7.57 9.76
C TYR A 101 -20.32 -8.82 8.92
N GLU A 102 -20.58 -8.79 7.61
CA GLU A 102 -20.26 -9.92 6.72
C GLU A 102 -18.75 -10.15 6.57
N ASN A 103 -17.95 -9.10 6.81
CA ASN A 103 -16.49 -9.08 6.63
C ASN A 103 -15.71 -9.68 7.81
N ILE A 104 -16.37 -10.00 8.93
CA ILE A 104 -15.73 -10.54 10.13
C ILE A 104 -16.23 -11.95 10.46
N ASN A 105 -15.48 -12.67 11.30
CA ASN A 105 -15.85 -14.00 11.81
C ASN A 105 -16.27 -15.03 10.74
N ASN A 106 -15.78 -14.87 9.51
CA ASN A 106 -16.17 -15.71 8.37
C ASN A 106 -17.69 -15.75 8.12
N ASN A 107 -18.42 -14.69 8.49
CA ASN A 107 -19.87 -14.64 8.44
C ASN A 107 -20.43 -14.85 7.03
N LYS A 108 -19.86 -14.17 6.04
CA LYS A 108 -20.28 -14.30 4.64
C LYS A 108 -20.16 -15.71 4.11
N ALA A 109 -19.01 -16.36 4.32
CA ALA A 109 -18.76 -17.70 3.81
C ALA A 109 -19.58 -18.77 4.55
N THR A 110 -19.79 -18.59 5.87
CA THR A 110 -20.47 -19.60 6.70
C THR A 110 -21.99 -19.53 6.57
N TYR A 111 -22.55 -18.32 6.58
CA TYR A 111 -23.99 -18.12 6.70
C TYR A 111 -24.62 -17.45 5.47
N GLY A 112 -23.82 -17.03 4.48
CA GLY A 112 -24.31 -16.39 3.27
C GLY A 112 -25.10 -15.13 3.60
N TYR A 113 -26.37 -15.08 3.20
CA TYR A 113 -27.28 -13.95 3.48
C TYR A 113 -28.08 -14.09 4.78
N GLN A 114 -27.88 -15.15 5.56
CA GLN A 114 -28.60 -15.41 6.82
C GLN A 114 -28.03 -14.57 7.98
N LYS A 115 -28.21 -13.25 7.92
CA LYS A 115 -27.64 -12.28 8.88
C LYS A 115 -27.96 -12.59 10.35
N ALA A 116 -29.15 -13.15 10.62
CA ALA A 116 -29.55 -13.55 11.98
C ALA A 116 -28.64 -14.61 12.63
N LYS A 117 -27.81 -15.32 11.83
CA LYS A 117 -26.88 -16.35 12.30
C LYS A 117 -25.43 -15.86 12.41
N TYR A 118 -25.14 -14.63 12.01
CA TYR A 118 -23.77 -14.10 12.06
C TYR A 118 -23.25 -14.04 13.50
N ASP A 119 -21.95 -14.26 13.65
CA ASP A 119 -21.20 -13.89 14.84
C ASP A 119 -20.87 -12.39 14.74
N TYR A 120 -21.58 -11.58 15.52
CA TYR A 120 -21.42 -10.12 15.55
C TYR A 120 -20.25 -9.65 16.42
N THR A 121 -19.55 -10.57 17.08
CA THR A 121 -18.50 -10.24 18.04
C THR A 121 -17.30 -9.59 17.37
N VAL A 122 -16.97 -8.36 17.77
CA VAL A 122 -15.76 -7.68 17.32
C VAL A 122 -14.64 -8.03 18.29
N LYS A 123 -13.73 -8.94 17.89
CA LYS A 123 -12.73 -9.53 18.81
C LYS A 123 -11.43 -8.75 18.85
N SER A 124 -11.25 -7.82 17.92
CA SER A 124 -9.99 -7.11 17.73
C SER A 124 -10.17 -5.78 17.00
N VAL A 125 -9.12 -4.95 17.04
CA VAL A 125 -9.02 -3.73 16.21
C VAL A 125 -9.08 -4.06 14.71
N VAL A 126 -8.55 -5.22 14.31
CA VAL A 126 -8.63 -5.72 12.93
C VAL A 126 -10.08 -5.99 12.54
N ASP A 127 -10.85 -6.70 13.37
CA ASP A 127 -12.28 -6.93 13.09
C ASP A 127 -13.04 -5.61 13.00
N LEU A 128 -12.81 -4.69 13.95
CA LEU A 128 -13.45 -3.37 13.93
C LEU A 128 -13.20 -2.65 12.60
N SER A 129 -11.95 -2.65 12.14
CA SER A 129 -11.57 -1.97 10.91
C SER A 129 -12.27 -2.56 9.68
N LYS A 130 -12.43 -3.90 9.61
CA LYS A 130 -13.12 -4.58 8.51
C LYS A 130 -14.60 -4.21 8.40
N LEU A 131 -15.24 -3.80 9.49
CA LEU A 131 -16.64 -3.34 9.47
C LEU A 131 -16.84 -2.08 8.62
N PHE A 132 -15.82 -1.25 8.45
CA PHE A 132 -15.92 0.01 7.70
C PHE A 132 -15.50 -0.12 6.23
N LEU A 133 -15.21 -1.34 5.78
CA LEU A 133 -14.60 -1.58 4.47
C LEU A 133 -15.51 -2.41 3.56
N GLN A 134 -15.25 -2.33 2.26
CA GLN A 134 -15.83 -3.24 1.29
C GLN A 134 -15.10 -4.58 1.36
N ILE A 135 -15.79 -5.68 1.06
CA ILE A 135 -15.27 -7.04 1.26
C ILE A 135 -13.88 -7.27 0.63
N HIS A 136 -13.64 -6.77 -0.58
CA HIS A 136 -12.35 -6.90 -1.28
C HIS A 136 -11.19 -6.18 -0.57
N MET A 137 -11.46 -5.26 0.35
CA MET A 137 -10.42 -4.56 1.13
C MET A 137 -10.12 -5.26 2.47
N THR A 138 -10.78 -6.37 2.79
CA THR A 138 -10.77 -6.96 4.14
C THR A 138 -9.95 -8.23 4.30
N HIS A 139 -9.14 -8.57 3.29
CA HIS A 139 -8.33 -9.79 3.27
C HIS A 139 -7.10 -9.75 4.21
N TYR A 140 -6.74 -8.56 4.73
CA TYR A 140 -5.60 -8.42 5.65
C TYR A 140 -5.83 -9.11 6.99
N THR A 141 -4.74 -9.61 7.58
CA THR A 141 -4.76 -10.31 8.88
C THR A 141 -4.26 -9.43 10.03
N GLY A 142 -3.56 -8.34 9.70
CA GLY A 142 -3.06 -7.36 10.66
C GLY A 142 -2.76 -6.02 9.98
N PHE A 143 -2.39 -5.00 10.77
CA PHE A 143 -1.92 -3.70 10.26
C PHE A 143 -0.45 -3.73 9.87
N ASP A 144 -0.07 -4.73 9.09
CA ASP A 144 1.26 -4.97 8.56
C ASP A 144 1.23 -4.86 7.03
N GLU A 145 2.15 -5.52 6.33
CA GLU A 145 2.23 -5.50 4.87
C GLU A 145 0.99 -6.12 4.19
N THR A 146 0.16 -6.84 4.95
CA THR A 146 -1.09 -7.43 4.45
C THR A 146 -2.21 -6.38 4.33
N CYS A 147 -2.15 -5.30 5.12
CA CYS A 147 -3.10 -4.18 5.06
C CYS A 147 -2.68 -3.18 3.99
N ASP A 148 -3.32 -3.27 2.84
CA ASP A 148 -2.98 -2.49 1.66
C ASP A 148 -3.41 -1.02 1.77
N LEU A 149 -2.92 -0.22 0.82
CA LEU A 149 -3.24 1.20 0.76
C LEU A 149 -4.75 1.46 0.60
N SER A 150 -5.49 0.60 -0.09
CA SER A 150 -6.93 0.82 -0.27
C SER A 150 -7.72 0.66 1.02
N ALA A 151 -7.38 -0.33 1.84
CA ALA A 151 -7.94 -0.51 3.16
C ALA A 151 -7.64 0.71 4.03
N LEU A 152 -6.39 1.17 4.08
CA LEU A 152 -5.98 2.33 4.88
C LEU A 152 -6.71 3.62 4.48
N LEU A 153 -6.78 3.91 3.18
CA LEU A 153 -7.52 5.07 2.67
C LEU A 153 -9.03 4.90 2.90
N GLY A 154 -9.56 3.69 2.75
CA GLY A 154 -10.95 3.36 3.02
C GLY A 154 -11.34 3.63 4.47
N LEU A 155 -10.49 3.26 5.43
CA LEU A 155 -10.71 3.51 6.85
C LEU A 155 -10.78 5.02 7.15
N ILE A 156 -9.83 5.79 6.62
CA ILE A 156 -9.82 7.26 6.79
C ILE A 156 -11.11 7.88 6.24
N ILE A 157 -11.58 7.40 5.10
CA ILE A 157 -12.75 7.97 4.41
C ILE A 157 -14.07 7.54 5.07
N ASN A 158 -14.18 6.31 5.55
CA ASN A 158 -15.44 5.70 5.95
C ASN A 158 -15.76 5.81 7.45
N ILE A 159 -14.75 6.04 8.31
CA ILE A 159 -14.97 6.18 9.76
C ILE A 159 -15.33 7.64 10.06
N VAL A 160 -16.63 7.93 9.91
CA VAL A 160 -17.20 9.27 10.08
C VAL A 160 -16.87 9.83 11.47
N GLY A 161 -16.36 11.07 11.49
CA GLY A 161 -16.14 11.84 12.72
C GLY A 161 -14.86 11.50 13.50
N LYS A 162 -14.06 10.53 13.04
CA LYS A 162 -12.78 10.17 13.71
C LYS A 162 -11.54 10.76 13.05
N PHE A 163 -11.67 11.21 11.79
CA PHE A 163 -10.59 11.84 11.04
C PHE A 163 -10.94 13.30 10.69
N PRO A 164 -9.95 14.23 10.68
CA PRO A 164 -10.18 15.59 10.23
C PRO A 164 -10.69 15.65 8.77
N THR A 165 -11.60 16.57 8.47
CA THR A 165 -12.18 16.72 7.13
C THR A 165 -11.14 16.96 6.04
N THR A 166 -10.08 17.71 6.38
CA THR A 166 -8.93 17.94 5.49
C THR A 166 -8.20 16.63 5.14
N VAL A 167 -7.96 15.76 6.13
CA VAL A 167 -7.32 14.45 5.92
C VAL A 167 -8.19 13.56 5.05
N ILE A 168 -9.51 13.56 5.28
CA ILE A 168 -10.47 12.81 4.47
C ILE A 168 -10.42 13.28 3.00
N SER A 169 -10.35 14.59 2.77
CA SER A 169 -10.26 15.17 1.42
C SER A 169 -9.00 14.70 0.68
N TYR A 170 -7.83 14.81 1.31
CA TYR A 170 -6.58 14.33 0.70
C TYR A 170 -6.53 12.81 0.53
N ALA A 171 -7.11 12.04 1.46
CA ALA A 171 -7.22 10.59 1.32
C ALA A 171 -8.07 10.21 0.09
N LYS A 172 -9.15 10.95 -0.20
CA LYS A 172 -9.94 10.76 -1.44
C LYS A 172 -9.11 11.05 -2.69
N ASN A 173 -8.32 12.10 -2.68
CA ASN A 173 -7.47 12.46 -3.82
C ASN A 173 -6.38 11.41 -4.06
N VAL A 174 -5.69 10.96 -3.01
CA VAL A 174 -4.68 9.89 -3.10
C VAL A 174 -5.32 8.56 -3.50
N ARG A 175 -6.55 8.27 -3.06
CA ARG A 175 -7.31 7.10 -3.55
C ARG A 175 -7.54 7.19 -5.06
N GLY A 176 -7.80 8.37 -5.61
CA GLY A 176 -7.87 8.60 -7.05
C GLY A 176 -6.57 8.23 -7.77
N VAL A 177 -5.43 8.67 -7.26
CA VAL A 177 -4.09 8.30 -7.78
C VAL A 177 -3.88 6.79 -7.74
N ARG A 178 -4.16 6.14 -6.59
CA ARG A 178 -4.04 4.68 -6.43
C ARG A 178 -4.93 3.92 -7.40
N ASN A 179 -6.17 4.36 -7.59
CA ASN A 179 -7.11 3.70 -8.51
C ASN A 179 -6.64 3.79 -9.96
N GLU A 180 -6.19 4.96 -10.40
CA GLU A 180 -5.61 5.11 -11.75
C GLU A 180 -4.34 4.28 -11.93
N TRP A 181 -3.53 4.17 -10.89
CA TRP A 181 -2.34 3.31 -10.87
C TRP A 181 -2.73 1.83 -10.98
N ALA A 182 -3.76 1.38 -10.27
CA ALA A 182 -4.23 -0.01 -10.34
C ALA A 182 -4.74 -0.42 -11.74
N HIS A 183 -5.14 0.54 -12.59
CA HIS A 183 -5.63 0.26 -13.95
C HIS A 183 -4.53 0.17 -15.03
N SER A 184 -3.25 0.39 -14.69
CA SER A 184 -2.09 0.19 -15.57
C SER A 184 -2.16 0.86 -16.96
N ASP A 185 -2.88 1.97 -17.09
CA ASP A 185 -2.89 2.77 -18.33
C ASP A 185 -1.67 3.70 -18.35
N PHE A 186 -0.56 3.23 -18.91
CA PHE A 186 0.70 3.97 -18.98
C PHE A 186 0.57 5.30 -19.74
N THR A 187 -0.41 5.46 -20.62
CA THR A 187 -0.54 6.70 -21.40
C THR A 187 -0.92 7.90 -20.53
N LYS A 188 -1.51 7.66 -19.36
CA LYS A 188 -1.92 8.70 -18.40
C LYS A 188 -0.78 9.22 -17.52
N TRP A 189 0.37 8.54 -17.49
CA TRP A 189 1.47 8.87 -16.59
C TRP A 189 2.47 9.81 -17.25
N ASP A 190 1.98 10.94 -17.74
CA ASP A 190 2.84 12.03 -18.21
C ASP A 190 3.52 12.77 -17.03
N ALA A 191 4.36 13.76 -17.35
CA ALA A 191 5.08 14.52 -16.34
C ALA A 191 4.17 15.33 -15.40
N VAL A 192 3.01 15.80 -15.90
CA VAL A 192 2.05 16.59 -15.12
C VAL A 192 1.35 15.70 -14.11
N LYS A 193 0.77 14.57 -14.57
CA LYS A 193 0.12 13.59 -13.70
C LYS A 193 1.08 13.07 -12.63
N TYR A 194 2.33 12.83 -13.00
CA TYR A 194 3.37 12.40 -12.07
C TYR A 194 3.57 13.42 -10.95
N SER A 195 3.85 14.68 -11.27
CA SER A 195 4.07 15.72 -10.25
C SER A 195 2.81 15.98 -9.41
N ASP A 196 1.64 16.03 -10.03
CA ASP A 196 0.37 16.18 -9.30
C ASP A 196 0.13 15.04 -8.31
N SER A 197 0.49 13.81 -8.68
CA SER A 197 0.38 12.64 -7.80
C SER A 197 1.29 12.79 -6.56
N PHE A 198 2.53 13.24 -6.74
CA PHE A 198 3.47 13.49 -5.64
C PHE A 198 3.04 14.64 -4.74
N LYS A 199 2.48 15.70 -5.31
CA LYS A 199 1.88 16.79 -4.55
C LYS A 199 0.73 16.31 -3.67
N LEU A 200 -0.18 15.51 -4.21
CA LEU A 200 -1.31 14.95 -3.44
C LEU A 200 -0.83 14.04 -2.28
N MET A 201 0.18 13.22 -2.52
CA MET A 201 0.79 12.39 -1.47
C MET A 201 1.47 13.25 -0.38
N THR A 202 2.20 14.29 -0.79
CA THR A 202 2.83 15.27 0.11
C THR A 202 1.81 15.99 0.97
N ASP A 203 0.74 16.50 0.36
CA ASP A 203 -0.31 17.24 1.05
C ASP A 203 -1.08 16.33 2.03
N LEU A 204 -1.30 15.05 1.67
CA LEU A 204 -1.84 14.08 2.62
C LEU A 204 -0.93 13.97 3.85
N VAL A 205 0.36 13.71 3.67
CA VAL A 205 1.31 13.49 4.78
C VAL A 205 1.41 14.70 5.71
N LYS A 206 1.47 15.92 5.17
CA LYS A 206 1.46 17.17 5.95
C LYS A 206 0.22 17.36 6.83
N ASN A 207 -0.86 16.64 6.55
CA ASN A 207 -2.12 16.73 7.29
C ASN A 207 -2.35 15.54 8.24
N LEU A 208 -1.48 14.51 8.24
CA LEU A 208 -1.61 13.34 9.12
C LEU A 208 -1.24 13.63 10.58
N CYS A 209 -0.81 14.85 10.93
CA CYS A 209 -0.37 15.20 12.29
C CYS A 209 0.64 14.19 12.87
N LEU A 210 1.59 13.72 12.03
CA LEU A 210 2.66 12.82 12.48
C LEU A 210 3.62 13.57 13.42
N SER A 211 4.50 12.85 14.11
CA SER A 211 5.59 13.52 14.81
C SER A 211 6.48 14.29 13.82
N SER A 212 7.08 15.41 14.23
CA SER A 212 7.91 16.24 13.35
C SER A 212 9.03 15.44 12.65
N THR A 213 9.63 14.49 13.37
CA THR A 213 10.65 13.58 12.82
C THR A 213 10.07 12.67 11.74
N GLU A 214 8.93 12.04 12.00
CA GLU A 214 8.31 11.10 11.06
C GLU A 214 7.74 11.80 9.82
N GLU A 215 7.11 12.96 10.00
CA GLU A 215 6.66 13.79 8.88
C GLU A 215 7.85 14.17 8.00
N SER A 216 8.91 14.73 8.59
CA SER A 216 10.10 15.15 7.84
C SER A 216 10.75 13.99 7.08
N GLN A 217 10.90 12.83 7.72
CA GLN A 217 11.45 11.64 7.08
C GLN A 217 10.57 11.15 5.92
N THR A 218 9.25 11.14 6.11
CA THR A 218 8.30 10.71 5.08
C THR A 218 8.34 11.67 3.90
N LEU A 219 8.33 12.98 4.13
CA LEU A 219 8.40 14.00 3.08
C LEU A 219 9.71 13.94 2.29
N LEU A 220 10.84 13.70 2.97
CA LEU A 220 12.13 13.51 2.30
C LEU A 220 12.15 12.28 1.39
N GLU A 221 11.55 11.16 1.82
CA GLU A 221 11.46 9.98 0.95
C GLU A 221 10.51 10.20 -0.23
N ILE A 222 9.40 10.93 -0.04
CA ILE A 222 8.51 11.34 -1.15
C ILE A 222 9.29 12.17 -2.17
N GLU A 223 9.96 13.23 -1.73
CA GLU A 223 10.75 14.13 -2.60
C GLU A 223 11.87 13.37 -3.32
N LYS A 224 12.57 12.47 -2.62
CA LYS A 224 13.60 11.62 -3.19
C LYS A 224 13.06 10.74 -4.32
N TRP A 225 11.88 10.15 -4.13
CA TRP A 225 11.21 9.37 -5.19
C TRP A 225 10.78 10.26 -6.34
N GLU A 226 10.24 11.45 -6.07
CA GLU A 226 9.81 12.40 -7.10
C GLU A 226 10.97 12.82 -8.00
N ILE A 227 12.09 13.25 -7.41
CA ILE A 227 13.24 13.82 -8.13
C ILE A 227 14.08 12.72 -8.79
N ASN A 228 14.41 11.66 -8.03
CA ASN A 228 15.41 10.70 -8.45
C ASN A 228 14.80 9.40 -8.97
N GLY A 229 13.54 9.09 -8.67
CA GLY A 229 12.95 7.78 -8.91
C GLY A 229 13.07 7.31 -10.36
N THR A 230 12.77 8.19 -11.34
CA THR A 230 12.86 7.81 -12.76
C THR A 230 14.31 7.56 -13.21
N SER A 231 15.27 8.29 -12.65
CA SER A 231 16.70 8.11 -12.93
C SER A 231 17.27 6.85 -12.28
N SER A 232 16.77 6.48 -11.09
CA SER A 232 17.12 5.24 -10.39
C SER A 232 16.63 3.99 -11.14
N LEU A 233 15.58 4.11 -11.95
CA LEU A 233 15.08 3.04 -12.84
C LEU A 233 15.86 2.90 -14.15
N ASN A 234 17.04 3.52 -14.29
CA ASN A 234 17.93 3.30 -15.43
C ASN A 234 18.87 2.09 -15.23
N ASP A 235 18.98 1.57 -14.00
CA ASP A 235 19.69 0.32 -13.68
C ASP A 235 18.69 -0.83 -13.58
N THR A 236 18.88 -1.86 -14.43
CA THR A 236 18.03 -3.06 -14.47
C THR A 236 17.98 -3.78 -13.13
N ASN A 237 19.06 -3.81 -12.36
CA ASN A 237 19.09 -4.51 -11.08
C ASN A 237 18.22 -3.80 -10.03
N GLU A 238 18.18 -2.46 -10.08
CA GLU A 238 17.35 -1.65 -9.19
C GLU A 238 15.86 -1.76 -9.57
N ILE A 239 15.55 -1.81 -10.87
CA ILE A 239 14.21 -2.12 -11.37
C ILE A 239 13.72 -3.46 -10.82
N CYS A 240 14.51 -4.53 -10.91
CA CYS A 240 14.15 -5.86 -10.39
C CYS A 240 13.90 -5.86 -8.87
N ARG A 241 14.69 -5.11 -8.10
CA ARG A 241 14.57 -5.01 -6.63
C ARG A 241 13.31 -4.24 -6.22
N LEU A 242 13.05 -3.10 -6.83
CA LEU A 242 11.88 -2.27 -6.55
C LEU A 242 10.58 -2.94 -7.02
N LEU A 243 10.65 -3.67 -8.13
CA LEU A 243 9.55 -4.51 -8.60
C LEU A 243 9.28 -5.68 -7.65
N HIS A 244 10.29 -6.28 -7.02
CA HIS A 244 10.07 -7.34 -6.02
C HIS A 244 9.32 -6.84 -4.79
N VAL A 245 9.59 -5.60 -4.35
CA VAL A 245 8.84 -4.93 -3.26
C VAL A 245 7.38 -4.76 -3.67
N LEU A 246 7.12 -4.20 -4.86
CA LEU A 246 5.77 -4.05 -5.40
C LEU A 246 5.04 -5.39 -5.55
N VAL A 247 5.70 -6.40 -6.11
CA VAL A 247 5.12 -7.72 -6.38
C VAL A 247 4.83 -8.47 -5.08
N LYS A 248 5.68 -8.36 -4.04
CA LYS A 248 5.37 -8.92 -2.72
C LYS A 248 4.13 -8.27 -2.11
N SER A 249 4.04 -6.94 -2.16
CA SER A 249 2.87 -6.21 -1.66
C SER A 249 1.59 -6.57 -2.42
N VAL A 250 1.67 -6.81 -3.74
CA VAL A 250 0.50 -7.13 -4.58
C VAL A 250 0.13 -8.63 -4.55
N LYS A 251 1.10 -9.56 -4.53
CA LYS A 251 0.83 -11.01 -4.50
C LYS A 251 0.24 -11.49 -3.17
N HIS A 252 0.55 -10.82 -2.06
CA HIS A 252 -0.11 -11.12 -0.79
C HIS A 252 -1.63 -10.85 -0.87
N ILE A 253 -2.03 -9.86 -1.69
CA ILE A 253 -3.42 -9.42 -1.87
C ILE A 253 -4.16 -10.32 -2.89
N ALA A 254 -3.48 -10.76 -3.94
CA ALA A 254 -4.08 -11.46 -5.08
C ALA A 254 -4.58 -12.89 -4.81
N ASN A 255 -4.37 -13.46 -3.63
CA ASN A 255 -4.81 -14.83 -3.35
C ASN A 255 -6.32 -14.94 -3.05
N GLU A 256 -7.07 -13.84 -2.97
CA GLU A 256 -8.43 -13.89 -2.39
C GLU A 256 -9.53 -13.12 -3.15
N SER A 257 -9.26 -12.44 -4.29
CA SER A 257 -10.31 -11.80 -5.11
C SER A 257 -10.01 -11.73 -6.64
N GLU A 258 -11.05 -11.87 -7.49
CA GLU A 258 -10.92 -11.87 -8.97
C GLU A 258 -10.39 -10.55 -9.56
N THR A 259 -10.70 -9.40 -8.94
CA THR A 259 -10.22 -8.09 -9.40
C THR A 259 -8.75 -7.89 -9.08
N GLU A 260 -8.30 -8.34 -7.91
CA GLU A 260 -6.89 -8.23 -7.51
C GLU A 260 -6.02 -9.28 -8.20
N ILE A 261 -6.61 -10.43 -8.57
CA ILE A 261 -5.97 -11.40 -9.48
C ILE A 261 -5.67 -10.72 -10.83
N LYS A 262 -6.57 -9.91 -11.37
CA LYS A 262 -6.33 -9.19 -12.63
C LYS A 262 -5.22 -8.15 -12.48
N GLU A 263 -5.22 -7.34 -11.42
CA GLU A 263 -4.17 -6.36 -11.13
C GLU A 263 -2.80 -7.03 -10.95
N SER A 264 -2.76 -8.10 -10.16
CA SER A 264 -1.57 -8.92 -9.95
C SER A 264 -1.08 -9.60 -11.22
N HIS A 265 -1.99 -10.06 -12.09
CA HIS A 265 -1.65 -10.66 -13.37
C HIS A 265 -1.07 -9.61 -14.33
N VAL A 266 -1.62 -8.40 -14.38
CA VAL A 266 -1.08 -7.31 -15.20
C VAL A 266 0.29 -6.89 -14.71
N ILE A 267 0.47 -6.71 -13.41
CA ILE A 267 1.77 -6.37 -12.81
C ILE A 267 2.77 -7.52 -13.01
N SER A 268 2.34 -8.77 -12.87
CA SER A 268 3.19 -9.96 -13.10
C SER A 268 3.52 -10.18 -14.58
N SER A 269 2.62 -9.84 -15.51
CA SER A 269 2.84 -9.91 -16.96
C SER A 269 3.80 -8.82 -17.40
N PHE A 270 3.60 -7.59 -16.93
CA PHE A 270 4.54 -6.50 -17.15
C PHE A 270 5.91 -6.82 -16.55
N PHE A 271 5.95 -7.45 -15.37
CA PHE A 271 7.19 -7.95 -14.76
C PHE A 271 7.87 -9.02 -15.62
N ALA A 272 7.10 -9.98 -16.14
CA ALA A 272 7.62 -11.01 -17.04
C ALA A 272 8.24 -10.40 -18.31
N GLU A 273 7.66 -9.31 -18.81
CA GLU A 273 8.16 -8.56 -19.97
C GLU A 273 9.43 -7.77 -19.65
N VAL A 274 9.48 -7.08 -18.50
CA VAL A 274 10.62 -6.23 -18.09
C VAL A 274 11.83 -7.05 -17.64
N VAL A 275 11.60 -8.17 -16.93
CA VAL A 275 12.65 -9.02 -16.35
C VAL A 275 12.94 -10.26 -17.23
N GLY A 276 12.20 -10.44 -18.34
CA GLY A 276 12.31 -11.63 -19.20
C GLY A 276 11.88 -12.92 -18.50
N TYR A 277 11.12 -12.83 -17.42
CA TYR A 277 10.72 -13.97 -16.59
C TYR A 277 9.46 -14.63 -17.16
N SER A 278 9.60 -15.61 -18.08
CA SER A 278 8.45 -16.44 -18.48
C SER A 278 8.10 -17.42 -17.35
N GLY A 279 7.30 -16.99 -16.38
CA GLY A 279 6.67 -17.89 -15.43
C GLY A 279 5.69 -18.79 -16.17
N LYS A 280 6.02 -20.07 -16.37
CA LYS A 280 5.06 -21.07 -16.86
C LYS A 280 3.93 -21.15 -15.84
N SER A 281 2.77 -20.59 -16.18
CA SER A 281 1.53 -20.85 -15.48
C SER A 281 1.17 -22.32 -15.69
N THR A 282 1.47 -23.17 -14.73
CA THR A 282 0.86 -24.51 -14.66
C THR A 282 -0.48 -24.38 -13.94
N HIS A 283 -1.49 -23.91 -14.66
CA HIS A 283 -2.87 -24.24 -14.34
C HIS A 283 -3.27 -25.45 -15.16
N THR A 284 -2.96 -26.63 -14.61
CA THR A 284 -3.63 -27.86 -15.04
C THR A 284 -4.97 -27.86 -14.32
N ILE A 285 -6.03 -27.50 -15.05
CA ILE A 285 -7.40 -27.80 -14.64
C ILE A 285 -7.54 -29.32 -14.68
N LYS A 286 -7.80 -29.92 -13.52
CA LYS A 286 -8.44 -31.23 -13.40
C LYS A 286 -9.67 -31.07 -12.53
#